data_AF-A0A5C8U9G7-F1
#
_entry.id   AF-A0A5C8U9G7-F1
#
_cell.length_a   1.000
_cell.length_b   1.000
_cell.length_c   1.000
_cell.angle_alpha   90.00
_cell.angle_beta   90.00
_cell.angle_gamma   90.00
#
_symmetry.space_group_name_H-M   'P 1'
#
loop_
_entity.id
_entity.type
_entity.pdbx_description
1 polymer ?
#
loop_
_entity_poly.entity_id
_entity_poly.type
_entity_poly.pdbx_seq_one_letter_code
_entity_poly.pdbx_strand_id
1 'polypeptide(L)'
;MITLTETKTTERTLETREAIAEHVHAEFERRQAAAPFQTGDRVRITSRAGIPAEFMVGDVGTVMLCDPEFSPLTYLLGVNAQGMTIQFPVQTTSLERVAD
;
A
#
# COMPACT_ATOMS: atom_id res chain seq x y z
N MET A 1 -31.96 -13.78 -15.14
CA MET A 1 -31.13 -12.66 -14.65
C MET A 1 -29.84 -12.69 -15.45
N ILE A 2 -29.48 -11.58 -16.08
CA ILE A 2 -28.23 -11.47 -16.85
C ILE A 2 -27.45 -10.27 -16.33
N THR A 3 -26.14 -10.41 -16.26
CA THR A 3 -25.22 -9.33 -15.89
C THR A 3 -24.63 -8.77 -17.18
N LEU A 4 -24.83 -7.48 -17.42
CA LEU A 4 -24.21 -6.73 -18.52
C LEU A 4 -23.00 -5.98 -17.94
N THR A 5 -21.84 -6.15 -18.57
CA THR A 5 -20.63 -5.38 -18.28
C THR A 5 -20.39 -4.44 -19.45
N GLU A 6 -20.51 -3.13 -19.20
CA GLU A 6 -20.27 -2.09 -20.20
C GLU A 6 -19.05 -1.25 -19.79
N THR A 7 -18.15 -1.00 -20.75
CA THR A 7 -17.02 -0.08 -20.55
C THR A 7 -17.42 1.31 -21.05
N LYS A 8 -17.49 2.29 -20.15
CA LYS A 8 -17.72 3.69 -20.49
C LYS A 8 -16.41 4.47 -20.44
N THR A 9 -15.98 5.01 -21.57
CA THR A 9 -14.83 5.92 -21.65
C THR A 9 -15.30 7.36 -21.50
N THR A 10 -14.63 8.13 -20.64
CA THR A 10 -14.82 9.57 -20.53
C THR A 10 -13.46 10.24 -20.72
N GLU A 11 -13.40 11.24 -21.61
CA GLU A 11 -12.21 12.03 -21.84
C GLU A 11 -12.38 13.42 -21.24
N ARG A 12 -11.33 13.94 -20.60
CA ARG A 12 -11.28 15.28 -20.04
C ARG A 12 -9.86 15.82 -20.18
N THR A 13 -9.72 16.99 -20.80
CA THR A 13 -8.44 17.70 -20.90
C THR A 13 -8.20 18.52 -19.63
N LEU A 14 -6.99 18.41 -19.06
CA LEU A 14 -6.53 19.23 -17.93
C LEU A 14 -5.50 20.24 -18.46
N GLU A 15 -5.92 21.50 -18.63
CA GLU A 15 -5.10 22.50 -19.32
C GLU A 15 -4.20 23.33 -18.38
N THR A 16 -4.48 23.31 -17.08
CA THR A 16 -3.74 24.09 -16.08
C THR A 16 -3.01 23.20 -15.09
N ARG A 17 -1.95 23.72 -14.50
CA ARG A 17 -1.17 23.00 -13.46
C ARG A 17 -2.03 22.72 -12.24
N GLU A 18 -2.92 23.65 -11.91
CA GLU A 18 -3.86 23.56 -10.79
C GLU A 18 -4.88 22.44 -11.02
N ALA A 19 -5.43 22.32 -12.23
CA ALA A 19 -6.36 21.26 -12.58
C ALA A 19 -5.70 19.87 -12.55
N ILE A 20 -4.43 19.78 -12.95
CA ILE A 20 -3.63 18.55 -12.85
C ILE A 20 -3.37 18.21 -11.37
N ALA A 21 -2.94 19.19 -10.57
CA ALA A 21 -2.66 18.99 -9.15
C ALA A 21 -3.90 18.51 -8.38
N GLU A 22 -5.06 19.13 -8.63
CA GLU A 22 -6.33 18.73 -8.04
C GLU A 22 -6.71 17.29 -8.40
N HIS A 23 -6.55 16.92 -9.67
CA HIS A 23 -6.83 15.56 -10.11
C HIS A 23 -5.90 14.52 -9.45
N VAL A 24 -4.60 14.80 -9.41
CA VAL A 24 -3.62 13.91 -8.77
C VAL A 24 -3.90 13.78 -7.27
N HIS A 25 -4.28 14.87 -6.61
CA HIS A 25 -4.61 14.85 -5.19
C HIS A 25 -5.89 14.06 -4.91
N ALA A 26 -6.94 14.25 -5.71
CA ALA A 26 -8.16 13.46 -5.60
C ALA A 26 -7.92 11.96 -5.81
N GLU A 27 -7.05 11.57 -6.75
CA GLU A 27 -6.65 10.17 -6.92
C GLU A 27 -5.87 9.64 -5.71
N PHE A 28 -4.97 10.44 -5.15
CA PHE A 28 -4.27 10.09 -3.91
C PHE A 28 -5.27 9.85 -2.76
N GLU A 29 -6.20 10.77 -2.50
CA GLU A 29 -7.19 10.63 -1.43
C GLU A 29 -8.07 9.39 -1.63
N ARG A 30 -8.53 9.15 -2.87
CA ARG A 30 -9.32 7.96 -3.22
C ARG A 30 -8.56 6.68 -2.92
N ARG A 31 -7.30 6.59 -3.33
CA ARG A 31 -6.45 5.40 -3.12
C ARG A 31 -6.13 5.20 -1.65
N GLN A 32 -5.77 6.25 -0.92
CA GLN A 32 -5.53 6.18 0.52
C GLN A 32 -6.78 5.72 1.27
N ALA A 33 -7.96 6.26 0.95
CA ALA A 33 -9.20 5.85 1.58
C ALA A 33 -9.55 4.37 1.32
N ALA A 34 -9.19 3.84 0.15
CA ALA A 34 -9.42 2.45 -0.22
C ALA A 34 -8.33 1.46 0.25
N ALA A 35 -7.17 1.96 0.70
CA ALA A 35 -6.06 1.12 1.09
C ALA A 35 -6.39 0.30 2.35
N PRO A 36 -6.07 -1.02 2.36
CA PRO A 36 -6.33 -1.88 3.52
C PRO A 36 -5.51 -1.47 4.75
N PHE A 37 -4.37 -0.82 4.56
CA PHE A 37 -3.54 -0.29 5.62
C PHE A 37 -3.21 1.18 5.37
N GLN A 38 -3.18 1.95 6.44
CA GLN A 38 -2.82 3.36 6.41
C GLN A 38 -1.35 3.57 6.80
N THR A 39 -0.73 4.64 6.32
CA THR A 39 0.61 5.01 6.77
C THR A 39 0.61 5.21 8.28
N GLY A 40 1.56 4.58 8.97
CA GLY A 40 1.65 4.55 10.43
C GLY A 40 0.97 3.35 11.10
N ASP A 41 0.15 2.57 10.37
CA ASP A 41 -0.43 1.33 10.90
C ASP A 41 0.70 0.37 11.33
N ARG A 42 0.53 -0.23 12.51
CA ARG A 42 1.36 -1.34 12.96
C ARG A 42 0.78 -2.64 12.43
N VAL A 43 1.61 -3.43 11.77
CA VAL A 43 1.21 -4.70 11.17
C VAL A 43 2.11 -5.83 11.63
N ARG A 44 1.54 -7.04 11.66
CA ARG A 44 2.25 -8.30 11.74
C ARG A 44 2.33 -8.95 10.35
N ILE A 45 3.44 -9.62 10.06
CA ILE A 45 3.66 -10.39 8.85
C ILE A 45 3.22 -11.82 9.12
N THR A 46 2.22 -12.30 8.38
CA THR A 46 1.64 -13.64 8.54
C THR A 46 2.28 -14.68 7.64
N SER A 47 3.03 -14.24 6.61
CA SER A 47 3.78 -15.08 5.70
C SER A 47 5.06 -14.39 5.24
N ARG A 48 6.20 -15.09 5.36
CA ARG A 48 7.54 -14.60 4.98
C ARG A 48 7.94 -14.92 3.53
N ALA A 49 6.99 -15.30 2.68
CA ALA A 49 7.29 -15.60 1.28
C ALA A 49 7.97 -14.40 0.59
N GLY A 50 9.20 -14.60 0.11
CA GLY A 50 10.01 -13.56 -0.53
C GLY A 50 10.72 -12.59 0.42
N ILE A 51 10.68 -12.83 1.74
CA ILE A 51 11.39 -12.02 2.74
C ILE A 51 12.67 -12.76 3.17
N PRO A 52 13.88 -12.18 2.99
CA PRO A 52 15.11 -12.72 3.53
C PRO A 52 15.02 -12.98 5.05
N ALA A 53 15.67 -14.02 5.56
CA ALA A 53 15.56 -14.42 6.96
C ALA A 53 16.08 -13.34 7.92
N GLU A 54 17.05 -12.56 7.48
CA GLU A 54 17.67 -11.47 8.22
C GLU A 54 16.83 -10.18 8.24
N PHE A 55 15.77 -10.07 7.45
CA PHE A 55 14.94 -8.86 7.34
C PHE A 55 13.65 -8.98 8.14
N MET A 56 13.06 -7.83 8.51
CA MET A 56 11.77 -7.77 9.22
C MET A 56 11.74 -8.70 10.44
N VAL A 57 12.74 -8.54 11.31
CA VAL A 57 12.86 -9.35 12.53
C VAL A 57 11.67 -9.10 13.44
N GLY A 58 11.16 -10.18 14.02
CA GLY A 58 9.95 -10.15 14.84
C GLY A 58 8.65 -10.17 14.04
N ASP A 59 8.72 -10.28 12.70
CA ASP A 59 7.55 -10.34 11.82
C ASP A 59 6.60 -9.14 12.03
N VAL A 60 7.17 -7.96 12.31
CA VAL A 60 6.43 -6.72 12.55
C VAL A 60 6.97 -5.58 11.70
N GLY A 61 6.10 -4.63 11.39
CA GLY A 61 6.50 -3.41 10.71
C GLY A 61 5.50 -2.29 10.92
N THR A 62 5.94 -1.08 10.58
CA THR A 62 5.07 0.10 10.45
C THR A 62 4.88 0.41 8.98
N VAL A 63 3.64 0.61 8.55
CA VAL A 63 3.31 0.88 7.16
C VAL A 63 3.83 2.25 6.75
N MET A 64 4.63 2.29 5.69
CA MET A 64 5.11 3.52 5.06
C MET A 64 4.23 3.90 3.87
N LEU A 65 3.86 2.92 3.03
CA LEU A 65 3.05 3.10 1.83
C LEU A 65 2.28 1.82 1.51
N CYS A 66 0.97 1.95 1.24
CA CYS A 66 0.10 0.88 0.77
C CYS A 66 -0.78 1.43 -0.36
N ASP A 67 -0.49 1.07 -1.62
CA ASP A 67 -1.33 1.39 -2.78
C ASP A 67 -1.60 0.10 -3.59
N PRO A 68 -2.62 -0.69 -3.20
CA PRO A 68 -2.92 -1.97 -3.85
C PRO A 68 -3.38 -1.83 -5.31
N GLU A 69 -3.82 -0.65 -5.74
CA GLU A 69 -4.18 -0.39 -7.12
C GLU A 69 -2.92 -0.29 -8.00
N PHE A 70 -1.81 0.22 -7.45
CA PHE A 70 -0.53 0.29 -8.15
C PHE A 70 0.36 -0.94 -7.94
N SER A 71 0.39 -1.50 -6.73
CA SER A 71 1.32 -2.58 -6.35
C SER A 71 0.69 -3.53 -5.34
N PRO A 72 0.84 -4.86 -5.50
CA PRO A 72 0.41 -5.81 -4.49
C PRO A 72 1.29 -5.78 -3.22
N LEU A 73 2.33 -4.94 -3.17
CA LEU A 73 3.24 -4.80 -2.05
C LEU A 73 2.93 -3.57 -1.20
N THR A 74 3.03 -3.74 0.11
CA THR A 74 3.05 -2.67 1.10
C THR A 74 4.49 -2.46 1.57
N TYR A 75 4.97 -1.21 1.55
CA TYR A 75 6.28 -0.88 2.07
C TYR A 75 6.21 -0.72 3.58
N LEU A 76 7.04 -1.50 4.28
CA LEU A 76 7.13 -1.46 5.74
C LEU A 76 8.46 -0.88 6.18
N LEU A 77 8.43 -0.16 7.29
CA LEU A 77 9.60 0.13 8.12
C LEU A 77 9.71 -0.98 9.18
N GLY A 78 10.87 -1.61 9.28
CA GLY A 78 11.16 -2.65 10.27
C GLY A 78 12.63 -2.64 10.66
N VAL A 79 13.07 -3.73 11.30
CA VAL A 79 14.48 -3.91 11.69
C VAL A 79 15.03 -5.21 11.10
N ASN A 80 16.32 -5.22 10.78
CA ASN A 80 17.03 -6.43 10.38
C ASN A 80 17.76 -7.11 11.57
N ALA A 81 18.38 -8.25 11.34
CA ALA A 81 19.08 -9.04 12.36
C ALA A 81 20.29 -8.31 12.99
N GLN A 82 20.79 -7.25 12.36
CA GLN A 82 21.86 -6.40 12.90
C GLN A 82 21.32 -5.20 13.70
N GLY A 83 19.99 -5.11 13.88
CA GLY A 83 19.34 -4.00 14.59
C GLY A 83 19.23 -2.71 13.79
N MET A 84 19.49 -2.74 12.49
CA MET A 84 19.33 -1.57 11.62
C MET A 84 17.89 -1.43 11.16
N THR A 85 17.37 -0.21 11.18
CA THR A 85 16.08 0.11 10.56
C THR A 85 16.19 -0.03 9.04
N ILE A 86 15.26 -0.75 8.45
CA ILE A 86 15.20 -0.98 6.99
C ILE A 86 13.79 -0.69 6.47
N GLN A 87 13.70 -0.29 5.20
CA GLN A 87 12.46 -0.28 4.45
C GLN A 87 12.43 -1.51 3.54
N PHE A 88 11.36 -2.31 3.63
CA PHE A 88 11.22 -3.51 2.81
C PHE A 88 9.78 -3.68 2.32
N PRO A 89 9.55 -3.96 1.03
CA PRO A 89 8.23 -4.27 0.51
C PRO A 89 7.80 -5.69 0.90
N VAL A 90 6.57 -5.84 1.39
CA VAL A 90 5.96 -7.12 1.75
C VAL A 90 4.62 -7.27 1.03
N GLN A 91 4.23 -8.49 0.65
CA GLN A 91 2.90 -8.76 0.07
C GLN A 91 1.81 -8.23 0.99
N THR A 92 0.93 -7.36 0.48
CA THR A 92 -0.16 -6.76 1.26
C THR A 92 -1.07 -7.83 1.87
N THR A 93 -1.25 -8.95 1.17
CA THR A 93 -2.04 -10.11 1.64
C THR A 93 -1.36 -10.91 2.76
N SER A 94 -0.08 -10.69 3.01
CA SER A 94 0.68 -11.30 4.12
C SER A 94 0.68 -10.43 5.38
N LEU A 95 -0.17 -9.40 5.46
CA LEU A 95 -0.20 -8.46 6.58
C LEU A 95 -1.52 -8.53 7.34
N GLU A 96 -1.43 -8.30 8.64
CA GLU A 96 -2.58 -8.07 9.51
C GLU A 96 -2.30 -6.94 10.48
N ARG A 97 -3.32 -6.15 10.85
CA ARG A 97 -3.15 -5.09 11.86
C ARG A 97 -2.88 -5.72 13.22
N VAL A 98 -1.97 -5.12 13.98
CA VAL A 98 -1.81 -5.44 15.40
C VAL A 98 -2.94 -4.74 16.13
N ALA A 99 -3.79 -5.50 16.83
CA ALA A 99 -4.77 -4.90 17.73
C ALA A 99 -4.02 -4.29 18.94
N ASP A 100 -4.42 -3.09 19.34
CA ASP A 100 -3.92 -2.44 20.56
C ASP A 100 -4.35 -3.21 21.82
#